data_AF-A0A7V0VF38-F1
#
_entry.id   AF-A0A7V0VF38-F1
#
_cell.length_a   1.000
_cell.length_b   1.000
_cell.length_c   1.000
_cell.angle_alpha   90.00
_cell.angle_beta   90.00
_cell.angle_gamma   90.00
#
_symmetry.space_group_name_H-M   'P 1'
#
loop_
_entity.id
_entity.type
_entity.pdbx_description
1 polymer ?
#
loop_
_entity_poly.entity_id
_entity_poly.type
_entity_poly.pdbx_seq_one_letter_code
_entity_poly.pdbx_strand_id
1 'polypeptide(L)' 'MDIFKDIRERGVKWIGLVIGDGAKDLSKAVKKLFPGIRFPRCWVHKMRNVLQKVSKRDREEVLGN' A
#
# COMPACT_ATOMS: atom_id res chain seq x y z
N MET A 1 14.94 12.67 1.60
CA MET A 1 13.83 13.44 1.01
C MET A 1 12.52 12.80 1.44
N ASP A 2 11.55 13.57 1.95
CA ASP A 2 10.23 13.04 2.35
C ASP A 2 9.26 13.21 1.18
N ILE A 3 8.81 12.08 0.62
CA ILE A 3 7.96 12.06 -0.58
C ILE A 3 6.56 12.64 -0.35
N PHE A 4 6.01 12.53 0.86
CA PHE A 4 4.69 13.09 1.16
C PHE A 4 4.77 14.59 1.43
N LYS A 5 5.90 15.07 1.96
CA LYS A 5 6.20 16.50 2.06
C LYS A 5 6.30 17.12 0.66
N ASP A 6 7.06 16.50 -0.24
CA ASP A 6 7.25 16.95 -1.62
C ASP A 6 5.92 16.99 -2.41
N ILE A 7 5.11 15.94 -2.34
CA ILE A 7 3.76 15.91 -2.95
C ILE A 7 2.88 17.08 -2.47
N ARG A 8 2.95 17.43 -1.18
CA ARG A 8 2.22 18.57 -0.61
C ARG A 8 2.77 19.91 -1.08
N GLU A 9 4.09 20.04 -1.19
CA GLU A 9 4.78 21.25 -1.66
C GLU A 9 4.54 21.50 -3.16
N ARG A 10 4.31 20.45 -3.95
CA ARG A 10 3.77 20.53 -5.33
C ARG A 10 2.28 20.91 -5.41
N GLY A 11 1.65 21.27 -4.29
CA GLY A 11 0.30 21.84 -4.26
C GLY A 11 -0.85 20.85 -3.99
N VAL A 12 -0.58 19.57 -3.73
CA VAL A 12 -1.64 18.62 -3.34
C VAL A 12 -2.15 18.95 -1.94
N LYS A 13 -3.41 19.38 -1.84
CA LYS A 13 -4.03 19.85 -0.58
C LYS A 13 -4.74 18.74 0.22
N TRP A 14 -5.20 17.68 -0.45
CA TRP A 14 -5.97 16.59 0.18
C TRP A 14 -5.76 15.28 -0.57
N ILE A 15 -5.79 14.15 0.15
CA ILE A 15 -5.74 12.80 -0.41
C ILE A 15 -6.66 11.90 0.43
N GLY A 16 -7.67 11.30 -0.19
CA GLY A 16 -8.62 10.40 0.50
C GLY A 16 -8.17 8.95 0.63
N LEU A 17 -7.16 8.53 -0.16
CA LEU A 17 -6.69 7.15 -0.24
C LEU A 17 -5.23 7.10 -0.74
N VAL A 18 -4.37 6.34 -0.05
CA VAL A 18 -3.08 5.86 -0.58
C VAL A 18 -3.03 4.34 -0.41
N ILE A 19 -2.66 3.62 -1.46
CA ILE A 19 -2.61 2.15 -1.48
C ILE A 19 -1.14 1.73 -1.39
N GLY A 20 -0.76 0.98 -0.35
CA GLY A 20 0.63 0.59 -0.08
C GLY A 20 0.82 -0.91 0.12
N ASP A 21 2.06 -1.35 0.33
CA ASP A 21 2.43 -2.71 0.75
C ASP A 21 1.85 -3.10 2.13
N GLY A 22 1.66 -2.10 2.99
CA GLY A 22 1.21 -2.23 4.38
C GLY A 22 2.21 -1.72 5.43
N ALA A 23 3.32 -1.11 5.02
CA ALA A 23 4.32 -0.54 5.92
C ALA A 23 3.67 0.45 6.91
N LYS A 24 3.74 0.12 8.20
CA LYS A 24 3.11 0.91 9.28
C LYS A 24 3.64 2.34 9.31
N ASP A 25 4.94 2.53 9.13
CA ASP A 25 5.58 3.84 9.24
C ASP A 25 5.34 4.70 8.00
N LEU A 26 5.16 4.11 6.82
CA LEU A 26 4.66 4.81 5.62
C LEU A 26 3.22 5.30 5.84
N SER A 27 2.37 4.49 6.49
CA SER A 27 1.01 4.91 6.89
C SER A 27 1.01 6.03 7.93
N LYS A 28 1.94 6.01 8.91
CA LYS A 28 2.12 7.11 9.87
C LYS A 28 2.57 8.40 9.17
N ALA A 29 3.57 8.30 8.28
CA ALA A 29 4.15 9.44 7.58
C ALA A 29 3.10 10.19 6.74
N VAL A 30 2.32 9.48 5.92
CA VAL A 30 1.28 10.14 5.11
C VAL A 30 0.17 10.75 5.97
N LYS A 31 -0.26 10.07 7.05
CA LYS A 31 -1.28 10.59 7.98
C LYS A 31 -0.85 11.84 8.75
N LYS A 32 0.45 12.06 8.96
CA LYS A 32 0.99 13.28 9.57
C LYS A 32 0.84 14.51 8.67
N LEU A 33 0.83 14.34 7.35
CA LEU A 33 0.76 15.44 6.38
C LEU A 33 -0.62 15.55 5.70
N PHE A 34 -1.37 14.45 5.63
CA PHE A 34 -2.72 14.35 5.11
C PHE A 34 -3.64 13.64 6.12
N PRO A 35 -4.17 14.35 7.14
CA PRO A 35 -5.09 13.78 8.12
C PRO A 35 -6.34 13.18 7.47
N GLY A 36 -6.89 12.12 8.08
CA GLY A 36 -8.09 11.43 7.58
C GLY A 36 -7.86 10.44 6.42
N ILE A 37 -6.65 10.39 5.83
CA ILE A 37 -6.35 9.50 4.70
C ILE A 37 -6.51 8.00 5.03
N ARG A 38 -7.19 7.27 4.14
CA ARG A 38 -7.30 5.80 4.21
C ARG A 38 -6.04 5.14 3.61
N PHE A 39 -5.56 4.08 4.27
CA PHE A 39 -4.35 3.36 3.87
C PHE A 39 -4.57 1.83 3.89
N PRO A 40 -5.28 1.26 2.89
CA PRO A 40 -5.40 -0.19 2.75
C PRO A 40 -4.12 -0.81 2.14
N ARG A 41 -4.00 -2.13 2.27
CA ARG A 41 -2.99 -2.90 1.54
C ARG A 41 -3.39 -3.09 0.08
N CYS A 42 -2.42 -2.92 -0.81
CA CYS A 42 -2.47 -3.25 -2.22
C CYS A 42 -2.79 -4.74 -2.41
N TRP A 43 -3.79 -5.05 -3.24
CA TRP A 43 -4.15 -6.45 -3.52
C TRP A 43 -3.01 -7.21 -4.20
N VAL A 44 -2.27 -6.58 -5.13
CA VAL A 44 -1.11 -7.18 -5.82
C VAL A 44 -0.03 -7.60 -4.81
N HIS A 45 0.30 -6.74 -3.84
CA HIS A 45 1.24 -7.10 -2.77
C HIS A 45 0.68 -8.17 -1.84
N LYS A 46 -0.63 -8.14 -1.49
CA LYS A 46 -1.25 -9.19 -0.68
C LYS A 46 -1.19 -10.55 -1.38
N MET A 47 -1.59 -10.63 -2.65
CA MET A 47 -1.55 -11.90 -3.41
C MET A 47 -0.12 -12.40 -3.61
N ARG A 48 0.85 -11.52 -3.92
CA ARG A 48 2.27 -11.90 -3.97
C ARG A 48 2.75 -12.51 -2.64
N ASN A 49 2.38 -11.91 -1.51
CA ASN A 49 2.77 -12.40 -0.18
C ASN A 49 2.07 -13.73 0.19
N VAL A 50 0.86 -13.98 -0.30
CA VAL A 50 0.18 -15.28 -0.18
C VAL A 50 0.91 -16.34 -1.02
N LEU A 51 1.14 -16.07 -2.31
CA LEU A 51 1.77 -17.01 -3.25
C LEU A 51 3.22 -17.35 -2.88
N GLN A 52 3.91 -16.47 -2.14
CA GLN A 52 5.22 -16.76 -1.51
C GLN A 52 5.16 -17.82 -0.40
N LYS A 53 3.98 -18.11 0.15
CA LYS A 53 3.75 -19.14 1.19
C LYS A 53 3.04 -20.40 0.66
N VAL A 54 2.45 -20.33 -0.52
CA VAL A 54 1.90 -21.48 -1.24
C VAL A 54 3.02 -22.23 -1.98
N SER A 55 2.98 -23.56 -1.97
CA SER A 55 3.95 -24.40 -2.69
C SER A 55 3.87 -24.14 -4.20
N LYS A 56 4.86 -24.59 -4.98
CA LYS A 56 4.77 -24.40 -6.45
C LYS A 56 3.60 -25.15 -7.09
N ARG A 57 3.17 -26.28 -6.49
CA ARG A 57 2.10 -27.15 -7.01
C ARG A 57 0.72 -26.52 -6.87
N ASP A 58 0.46 -25.89 -5.73
CA ASP A 58 -0.91 -25.50 -5.33
C ASP A 58 -1.23 -24.04 -5.74
N ARG A 59 -0.39 -23.43 -6.59
CA ARG A 59 -0.51 -22.02 -6.99
C ARG A 59 -1.58 -21.75 -8.03
N GLU A 60 -1.84 -22.69 -8.92
CA GLU A 60 -2.86 -22.54 -9.98
C GLU A 60 -4.25 -22.56 -9.33
N GLU A 61 -4.50 -23.55 -8.46
CA GLU A 61 -5.68 -23.62 -7.58
C GLU A 61 -5.90 -22.35 -6.74
N VAL A 62 -4.85 -21.84 -6.07
CA VAL A 62 -4.96 -20.60 -5.25
C VAL A 62 -5.08 -19.31 -6.09
N LEU A 63 -4.70 -19.34 -7.37
CA LEU A 63 -4.94 -18.24 -8.30
C LEU A 63 -6.35 -18.28 -8.90
N GLY A 64 -6.97 -19.46 -8.99
CA GLY A 64 -8.24 -19.66 -9.70
C GLY A 64 -8.10 -19.62 -11.22
N ASN A 65 -6.94 -20.08 -11.73
CA ASN A 65 -6.59 -20.15 -13.15
C ASN A 65 -6.56 -21.61 -13.63
#